data_AF-A0A482ZD42-F1
#
_entry.id   AF-A0A482ZD42-F1
#
_cell.length_a   1.000
_cell.length_b   1.000
_cell.length_c   1.000
_cell.angle_alpha   90.00
_cell.angle_beta   90.00
_cell.angle_gamma   90.00
#
_symmetry.space_group_name_H-M   'P 1'
#
loop_
_entity.id
_entity.type
_entity.pdbx_description
1 polymer ?
#
loop_
_entity_poly.entity_id
_entity_poly.type
_entity_poly.pdbx_seq_one_letter_code
_entity_poly.pdbx_strand_id
1 'polypeptide(L)'
;MIRILTSVEITKDNPASDYLRFKYNDNSYQEYRITTGKPKTCTTYGGELDKGERKICKDDRVYYLIENDEQISVRCNFTEDCNNFICCIFLIDAYFHGKNFSDAMFDRAIFNEGVNFSHVTFNDKVSFTNAQFIKSAVFTMAEFNKETNFNHARFNKNVAFSGAEFNGEVNSVETIFNGSVDFDTITTTITTTGSSSKTTTTPPSFSKKVDFTSAIFNNVLNFSGVKNIDIDLKHVIIDRIEYGNVEFKSDNRETFLTLKNVALKQRDQIKALEFHTQEYQTHFKNLEWTKEDRGNKFILGFEYLVSVFGTSIGRALIVFLILIISSYFLLFILVGCGDLTVQGFVHFSSPVNYNLTTIFGSNITIGFFAGFVFIAYKILQFAMIYEVVKSFRKFSRTTL
;
A
#
# COMPACT_ATOMS: atom_id res chain seq x y z
N MET A 1 -12.31 9.56 -21.91
CA MET A 1 -11.19 8.61 -22.04
C MET A 1 -9.92 9.35 -21.68
N ILE A 2 -9.07 8.82 -20.80
CA ILE A 2 -7.79 9.47 -20.46
C ILE A 2 -6.86 9.34 -21.67
N ARG A 3 -6.33 10.47 -22.14
CA ARG A 3 -5.39 10.52 -23.28
C ARG A 3 -4.00 10.05 -22.82
N ILE A 4 -3.50 8.98 -23.41
CA ILE A 4 -2.23 8.33 -23.04
C ILE A 4 -1.22 8.53 -24.15
N LEU A 5 -0.04 9.05 -23.84
CA LEU A 5 1.07 9.16 -24.79
C LEU A 5 1.60 7.77 -25.15
N THR A 6 1.62 7.42 -26.43
CA THR A 6 1.94 6.06 -26.91
C THR A 6 3.26 5.97 -27.67
N SER A 7 3.70 7.08 -28.27
CA SER A 7 5.03 7.23 -28.84
C SER A 7 5.33 8.70 -29.12
N VAL A 8 6.60 8.98 -29.32
CA VAL A 8 7.16 10.26 -29.76
C VAL A 8 8.12 9.96 -30.91
N GLU A 9 7.94 10.60 -32.07
CA GLU A 9 8.76 10.36 -33.24
C GLU A 9 9.14 11.66 -33.95
N ILE A 10 10.32 11.69 -34.55
CA ILE A 10 10.75 12.80 -35.39
C ILE A 10 10.15 12.62 -36.78
N THR A 11 9.40 13.61 -37.24
CA THR A 11 8.84 13.66 -38.59
C THR A 11 9.67 14.58 -39.46
N LYS A 12 9.94 14.11 -40.69
CA LYS A 12 10.75 14.82 -41.71
C LYS A 12 9.88 15.34 -42.86
N ASP A 13 8.60 15.59 -42.56
CA ASP A 13 7.58 15.91 -43.57
C ASP A 13 7.83 17.27 -44.27
N ASN A 14 8.72 18.12 -43.72
CA ASN A 14 9.09 19.42 -44.28
C ASN A 14 10.61 19.55 -44.46
N PRO A 15 11.12 19.85 -45.68
CA PRO A 15 12.56 20.03 -45.93
C PRO A 15 13.18 21.21 -45.16
N ALA A 16 12.38 22.13 -44.61
CA ALA A 16 12.86 23.31 -43.89
C ALA A 16 12.99 23.14 -42.37
N SER A 17 12.35 22.13 -41.75
CA SER A 17 12.47 21.87 -40.32
C SER A 17 11.85 20.54 -39.88
N ASP A 18 12.54 19.84 -38.99
CA ASP A 18 12.03 18.66 -38.31
C ASP A 18 10.97 19.03 -37.25
N TYR A 19 10.00 18.13 -37.06
CA TYR A 19 9.00 18.21 -36.00
C TYR A 19 9.05 16.97 -35.12
N LEU A 20 8.71 17.12 -33.84
CA LEU A 20 8.54 16.03 -32.90
C LEU A 20 7.04 15.78 -32.69
N ARG A 21 6.57 14.62 -33.14
CA ARG A 21 5.16 14.22 -33.10
C ARG A 21 4.89 13.33 -31.90
N PHE A 22 4.00 13.77 -31.03
CA PHE A 22 3.48 13.04 -29.87
C PHE A 22 2.19 12.34 -30.28
N LYS A 23 2.16 11.01 -30.25
CA LYS A 23 0.99 10.20 -30.63
C LYS A 23 0.27 9.66 -29.41
N TYR A 24 -1.05 9.65 -29.44
CA TYR A 24 -1.88 9.21 -28.32
C TYR A 24 -2.75 8.00 -28.67
N ASN A 25 -3.23 7.31 -27.63
CA ASN A 25 -4.05 6.09 -27.75
C ASN A 25 -5.41 6.29 -28.45
N ASP A 26 -5.89 7.52 -28.56
CA ASP A 26 -7.11 7.90 -29.29
C ASP A 26 -6.84 8.23 -30.78
N ASN A 27 -5.65 7.89 -31.29
CA ASN A 27 -5.14 8.21 -32.63
C ASN A 27 -4.93 9.71 -32.91
N SER A 28 -5.10 10.58 -31.91
CA SER A 28 -4.73 11.99 -32.05
C SER A 28 -3.21 12.17 -31.95
N TYR A 29 -2.71 13.31 -32.44
CA TYR A 29 -1.32 13.69 -32.27
C TYR A 29 -1.15 15.18 -32.00
N GLN A 30 0.02 15.56 -31.47
CA GLN A 30 0.47 16.94 -31.34
C GLN A 30 1.90 17.04 -31.86
N GLU A 31 2.23 18.14 -32.53
CA GLU A 31 3.56 18.35 -33.09
C GLU A 31 4.21 19.58 -32.51
N TYR A 32 5.52 19.46 -32.27
CA TYR A 32 6.34 20.54 -31.77
C TYR A 32 7.53 20.72 -32.69
N ARG A 33 7.78 21.96 -33.10
CA ARG A 33 8.92 22.27 -33.97
C ARG A 33 10.23 22.03 -33.24
N ILE A 34 11.15 21.29 -33.88
CA ILE A 34 12.49 21.04 -33.33
C ILE A 34 13.40 22.23 -33.67
N THR A 35 14.17 22.69 -32.69
CA THR A 35 15.12 23.80 -32.83
C THR A 35 16.48 23.42 -32.23
N THR A 36 17.58 23.87 -32.84
CA THR A 36 18.94 23.72 -32.30
C THR A 36 19.30 24.86 -31.33
N GLY A 37 18.77 26.06 -31.55
CA GLY A 37 18.94 27.21 -30.65
C GLY A 37 17.83 27.34 -29.61
N LYS A 38 17.86 28.47 -28.87
CA LYS A 38 16.84 28.83 -27.87
C LYS A 38 15.45 28.93 -28.53
N PRO A 39 14.44 28.14 -28.12
CA PRO A 39 13.12 28.21 -28.71
C PRO A 39 12.49 29.59 -28.48
N LYS A 40 12.09 30.28 -29.54
CA LYS A 40 11.52 31.65 -29.45
C LYS A 40 10.25 31.74 -28.60
N THR A 41 9.55 30.62 -28.43
CA THR A 41 8.21 30.55 -27.83
C THR A 41 8.21 30.13 -26.37
N CYS A 42 9.36 29.75 -25.78
CA CYS A 42 9.43 29.21 -24.43
C CYS A 42 10.25 30.13 -23.49
N THR A 43 9.67 30.42 -22.33
CA THR A 43 10.31 31.21 -21.28
C THR A 43 10.79 30.38 -20.10
N THR A 44 10.23 29.17 -19.89
CA THR A 44 10.62 28.29 -18.79
C THR A 44 11.70 27.28 -19.21
N TYR A 45 12.81 27.25 -18.46
CA TYR A 45 13.94 26.34 -18.66
C TYR A 45 14.04 25.39 -17.47
N GLY A 46 14.25 24.09 -17.73
CA GLY A 46 14.50 23.09 -16.69
C GLY A 46 15.93 23.11 -16.15
N GLY A 47 16.53 24.29 -15.94
CA GLY A 47 17.95 24.47 -15.55
C GLY A 47 18.89 24.83 -16.72
N GLU A 48 20.16 25.12 -16.40
CA GLU A 48 21.26 25.39 -17.36
C GLU A 48 21.78 24.09 -18.02
N LEU A 49 20.88 23.35 -18.67
CA LEU A 49 21.15 22.01 -19.17
C LEU A 49 21.41 21.94 -20.67
N ASP A 50 21.58 23.08 -21.35
CA ASP A 50 21.83 23.07 -22.79
C ASP A 50 23.27 22.60 -23.09
N LYS A 51 23.42 21.40 -23.65
CA LYS A 51 24.70 20.84 -24.09
C LYS A 51 24.76 20.73 -25.62
N GLY A 52 23.96 21.53 -26.33
CA GLY A 52 23.88 21.54 -27.78
C GLY A 52 22.84 20.57 -28.36
N GLU A 53 22.01 19.95 -27.51
CA GLU A 53 20.94 19.08 -27.98
C GLU A 53 19.88 19.86 -28.76
N ARG A 54 19.19 19.14 -29.65
CA ARG A 54 17.96 19.63 -30.27
C ARG A 54 16.87 19.73 -29.21
N LYS A 55 15.96 20.68 -29.40
CA LYS A 55 14.97 21.05 -28.39
C LYS A 55 13.60 21.24 -29.00
N ILE A 56 12.58 21.09 -28.17
CA ILE A 56 11.22 21.54 -28.48
C ILE A 56 10.69 22.44 -27.37
N CYS A 57 9.65 23.21 -27.69
CA CYS A 57 8.90 23.99 -26.73
C CYS A 57 7.51 23.36 -26.55
N LYS A 58 7.20 22.86 -25.35
CA LYS A 58 5.91 22.25 -25.00
C LYS A 58 5.41 22.86 -23.69
N ASP A 59 4.21 23.44 -23.72
CA ASP A 59 3.54 24.06 -22.57
C ASP A 59 4.44 25.10 -21.86
N ASP A 60 5.03 26.01 -22.64
CA ASP A 60 6.00 27.04 -22.22
C ASP A 60 7.28 26.49 -21.56
N ARG A 61 7.56 25.19 -21.68
CA ARG A 61 8.79 24.55 -21.20
C ARG A 61 9.65 24.01 -22.33
N VAL A 62 10.95 24.20 -22.20
CA VAL A 62 11.93 23.61 -23.11
C VAL A 62 12.18 22.15 -22.73
N TYR A 63 12.11 21.25 -23.73
CA TYR A 63 12.53 19.86 -23.60
C TYR A 63 13.74 19.59 -24.48
N TYR A 64 14.67 18.78 -23.98
CA TYR A 64 15.92 18.41 -24.64
C TYR A 64 15.80 17.01 -25.24
N LEU A 65 16.17 16.84 -26.51
CA LEU A 65 16.09 15.55 -27.19
C LEU A 65 17.38 14.77 -26.93
N ILE A 66 17.23 13.58 -26.36
CA ILE A 66 18.29 12.59 -26.17
C ILE A 66 18.13 11.53 -27.25
N GLU A 67 19.06 11.55 -28.18
CA GLU A 67 19.04 10.83 -29.46
C GLU A 67 20.19 9.83 -29.58
N ASN A 68 21.18 9.87 -28.67
CA ASN A 68 22.30 8.95 -28.61
C ASN A 68 22.85 8.79 -27.18
N ASP A 69 23.64 7.73 -26.95
CA ASP A 69 24.22 7.41 -25.65
C ASP A 69 25.32 8.39 -25.19
N GLU A 70 25.94 9.12 -26.13
CA GLU A 70 26.94 10.14 -25.80
C GLU A 70 26.30 11.28 -25.01
N GLN A 71 25.12 11.74 -25.42
CA GLN A 71 24.35 12.75 -24.68
C GLN A 71 24.00 12.29 -23.25
N ILE A 72 23.63 11.01 -23.07
CA ILE A 72 23.39 10.44 -21.74
C ILE A 72 24.68 10.46 -20.91
N SER A 73 25.79 10.03 -21.50
CA SER A 73 27.09 9.94 -20.83
C SER A 73 27.62 11.31 -20.41
N VAL A 74 27.50 12.32 -21.28
CA VAL A 74 27.87 13.71 -20.98
C VAL A 74 27.07 14.25 -19.79
N ARG A 75 25.76 13.98 -19.76
CA ARG A 75 24.88 14.39 -18.64
C ARG A 75 25.15 13.63 -17.34
N CYS A 76 25.59 12.38 -17.40
CA CYS A 76 25.98 11.63 -16.21
C CYS A 76 27.29 12.13 -15.56
N ASN A 77 28.23 12.65 -16.35
CA ASN A 77 29.56 13.02 -15.86
C ASN A 77 29.65 14.43 -15.27
N PHE A 78 28.62 15.26 -15.43
CA PHE A 78 28.58 16.59 -14.84
C PHE A 78 28.08 16.50 -13.39
N THR A 79 29.03 16.57 -12.45
CA THR A 79 28.80 16.41 -11.01
C THR A 79 28.41 17.70 -10.30
N GLU A 80 28.33 18.83 -11.00
CA GLU A 80 28.13 20.15 -10.39
C GLU A 80 26.66 20.57 -10.25
N ASP A 81 25.71 19.90 -10.92
CA ASP A 81 24.29 20.25 -10.78
C ASP A 81 23.36 19.03 -10.85
N CYS A 82 22.48 18.91 -9.85
CA CYS A 82 21.53 17.82 -9.61
C CYS A 82 20.43 17.64 -10.67
N ASN A 83 20.41 18.44 -11.75
CA ASN A 83 19.29 18.57 -12.69
C ASN A 83 19.43 17.70 -13.97
N ASN A 84 20.24 16.65 -13.95
CA ASN A 84 20.81 16.03 -15.16
C ASN A 84 19.83 15.66 -16.30
N PHE A 85 18.58 15.29 -15.99
CA PHE A 85 17.63 14.78 -16.97
C PHE A 85 16.23 15.43 -16.92
N ILE A 86 16.10 16.61 -16.29
CA ILE A 86 14.82 17.34 -16.25
C ILE A 86 14.38 17.71 -17.67
N CYS A 87 13.10 17.48 -17.98
CA CYS A 87 12.52 17.73 -19.30
C CYS A 87 13.29 17.09 -20.47
N CYS A 88 13.99 15.97 -20.26
CA CYS A 88 14.63 15.23 -21.33
C CYS A 88 13.64 14.27 -22.02
N ILE A 89 13.71 14.16 -23.34
CA ILE A 89 12.96 13.19 -24.14
C ILE A 89 13.96 12.19 -24.71
N PHE A 90 13.97 10.98 -24.16
CA PHE A 90 14.80 9.88 -24.63
C PHE A 90 14.11 9.20 -25.81
N LEU A 91 14.62 9.45 -27.01
CA LEU A 91 14.14 8.85 -28.27
C LEU A 91 14.80 7.50 -28.56
N ILE A 92 15.77 7.12 -27.73
CA ILE A 92 16.49 5.84 -27.77
C ILE A 92 16.23 5.04 -26.48
N ASP A 93 16.55 3.76 -26.50
CA ASP A 93 16.66 2.97 -25.26
C ASP A 93 17.72 3.60 -24.35
N ALA A 94 17.36 3.86 -23.09
CA ALA A 94 18.24 4.51 -22.14
C ALA A 94 18.84 3.49 -21.16
N TYR A 95 20.17 3.38 -21.16
CA TYR A 95 20.91 2.42 -20.32
C TYR A 95 21.66 3.14 -19.19
N PHE A 96 21.17 2.96 -17.97
CA PHE A 96 21.79 3.46 -16.74
C PHE A 96 22.39 2.34 -15.90
N HIS A 97 22.38 1.09 -16.37
CA HIS A 97 22.80 -0.08 -15.62
C HIS A 97 24.12 0.11 -14.85
N GLY A 98 24.10 -0.20 -13.55
CA GLY A 98 25.30 -0.14 -12.70
C GLY A 98 25.80 1.28 -12.37
N LYS A 99 25.11 2.35 -12.80
CA LYS A 99 25.56 3.72 -12.54
C LYS A 99 25.28 4.14 -11.10
N ASN A 100 26.17 4.98 -10.58
CA ASN A 100 26.04 5.61 -9.27
C ASN A 100 25.73 7.10 -9.47
N PHE A 101 24.61 7.56 -8.93
CA PHE A 101 24.24 8.97 -8.90
C PHE A 101 24.40 9.50 -7.48
N SER A 102 25.01 10.67 -7.33
CA SER A 102 24.90 11.45 -6.08
C SER A 102 23.48 11.98 -5.96
N ASP A 103 23.05 12.82 -6.90
CA ASP A 103 21.68 13.30 -7.07
C ASP A 103 21.27 13.10 -8.55
N ALA A 104 19.99 12.83 -8.80
CA ALA A 104 19.46 12.72 -10.15
C ALA A 104 17.99 13.16 -10.22
N MET A 105 17.71 14.08 -11.14
CA MET A 105 16.35 14.53 -11.43
C MET A 105 15.95 14.17 -12.86
N PHE A 106 14.87 13.41 -12.97
CA PHE A 106 14.17 12.99 -14.19
C PHE A 106 12.78 13.61 -14.27
N ASP A 107 12.57 14.74 -13.60
CA ASP A 107 11.28 15.43 -13.56
C ASP A 107 10.81 15.76 -14.97
N ARG A 108 9.58 15.35 -15.30
CA ARG A 108 8.96 15.51 -16.61
C ARG A 108 9.75 14.86 -17.75
N ALA A 109 10.70 13.96 -17.45
CA ALA A 109 11.39 13.20 -18.48
C ALA A 109 10.40 12.28 -19.21
N ILE A 110 10.62 12.09 -20.50
CA ILE A 110 9.83 11.20 -21.35
C ILE A 110 10.75 10.14 -21.91
N PHE A 111 10.56 8.90 -21.50
CA PHE A 111 11.22 7.73 -22.06
C PHE A 111 10.33 7.15 -23.14
N ASN A 112 10.63 7.47 -24.40
CA ASN A 112 9.88 6.98 -25.54
C ASN A 112 10.10 5.50 -25.80
N GLU A 113 11.34 5.06 -25.62
CA GLU A 113 11.72 3.64 -25.67
C GLU A 113 11.94 3.07 -24.26
N GLY A 114 12.53 1.89 -24.15
CA GLY A 114 12.78 1.23 -22.87
C GLY A 114 13.84 1.96 -22.05
N VAL A 115 13.77 1.81 -20.73
CA VAL A 115 14.81 2.30 -19.82
C VAL A 115 15.24 1.24 -18.83
N ASN A 116 16.56 1.12 -18.65
CA ASN A 116 17.18 0.15 -17.77
C ASN A 116 18.02 0.85 -16.70
N PHE A 117 17.47 0.91 -15.49
CA PHE A 117 18.12 1.34 -14.24
C PHE A 117 18.56 0.14 -13.37
N SER A 118 18.74 -1.04 -13.96
CA SER A 118 19.10 -2.22 -13.16
C SER A 118 20.46 -2.03 -12.50
N HIS A 119 20.60 -2.37 -11.22
CA HIS A 119 21.82 -2.17 -10.45
C HIS A 119 22.29 -0.70 -10.33
N VAL A 120 21.41 0.27 -10.56
CA VAL A 120 21.71 1.68 -10.28
C VAL A 120 21.67 1.94 -8.78
N THR A 121 22.59 2.76 -8.28
CA THR A 121 22.52 3.31 -6.93
C THR A 121 22.29 4.82 -6.98
N PHE A 122 21.19 5.28 -6.39
CA PHE A 122 20.91 6.69 -6.12
C PHE A 122 21.29 6.99 -4.67
N ASN A 123 22.39 7.71 -4.44
CA ASN A 123 22.94 7.95 -3.11
C ASN A 123 22.19 9.03 -2.32
N ASP A 124 21.65 10.03 -3.01
CA ASP A 124 20.78 11.06 -2.48
C ASP A 124 19.35 10.92 -3.06
N LYS A 125 18.51 11.92 -2.84
CA LYS A 125 17.13 11.96 -3.33
C LYS A 125 17.10 11.81 -4.85
N VAL A 126 16.08 11.13 -5.36
CA VAL A 126 15.82 11.03 -6.80
C VAL A 126 14.36 11.37 -7.08
N SER A 127 14.13 12.12 -8.15
CA SER A 127 12.79 12.52 -8.55
C SER A 127 12.50 12.18 -10.01
N PHE A 128 11.34 11.56 -10.22
CA PHE A 128 10.70 11.21 -11.48
C PHE A 128 9.32 11.89 -11.55
N THR A 129 9.17 13.05 -10.91
CA THR A 129 7.89 13.73 -10.78
C THR A 129 7.36 14.10 -12.17
N ASN A 130 6.13 13.70 -12.51
CA ASN A 130 5.53 13.83 -13.84
C ASN A 130 6.31 13.13 -14.99
N ALA A 131 7.23 12.20 -14.70
CA ALA A 131 7.92 11.44 -15.74
C ALA A 131 6.96 10.49 -16.47
N GLN A 132 7.23 10.22 -17.75
CA GLN A 132 6.42 9.33 -18.57
C GLN A 132 7.29 8.22 -19.16
N PHE A 133 6.96 6.98 -18.82
CA PHE A 133 7.58 5.76 -19.34
C PHE A 133 6.62 5.12 -20.35
N ILE A 134 6.90 5.31 -21.64
CA ILE A 134 6.02 4.84 -22.72
C ILE A 134 6.16 3.33 -22.92
N LYS A 135 7.39 2.82 -22.80
CA LYS A 135 7.69 1.38 -22.78
C LYS A 135 8.01 0.92 -21.35
N SER A 136 8.59 -0.28 -21.24
CA SER A 136 8.89 -0.90 -19.97
C SER A 136 10.05 -0.17 -19.27
N ALA A 137 9.96 -0.05 -17.94
CA ALA A 137 11.00 0.54 -17.11
C ALA A 137 11.52 -0.52 -16.12
N VAL A 138 12.84 -0.69 -16.05
CA VAL A 138 13.47 -1.75 -15.26
C VAL A 138 14.34 -1.13 -14.17
N PHE A 139 14.04 -1.44 -12.92
CA PHE A 139 14.75 -1.03 -11.70
C PHE A 139 15.23 -2.25 -10.89
N THR A 140 15.50 -3.35 -11.58
CA THR A 140 15.93 -4.61 -10.97
C THR A 140 17.24 -4.41 -10.20
N MET A 141 17.28 -4.79 -8.92
CA MET A 141 18.44 -4.55 -8.03
C MET A 141 18.86 -3.07 -7.92
N ALA A 142 17.96 -2.12 -8.18
CA ALA A 142 18.27 -0.70 -7.97
C ALA A 142 18.23 -0.36 -6.47
N GLU A 143 19.13 0.52 -6.04
CA GLU A 143 19.27 0.99 -4.66
C GLU A 143 18.93 2.48 -4.57
N PHE A 144 17.96 2.82 -3.72
CA PHE A 144 17.49 4.17 -3.47
C PHE A 144 17.80 4.56 -2.03
N ASN A 145 18.91 5.25 -1.81
CA ASN A 145 19.44 5.50 -0.47
C ASN A 145 18.72 6.61 0.31
N LYS A 146 17.97 7.46 -0.38
CA LYS A 146 17.12 8.51 0.20
C LYS A 146 15.72 8.47 -0.42
N GLU A 147 15.01 9.57 -0.23
CA GLU A 147 13.65 9.76 -0.73
C GLU A 147 13.57 9.57 -2.26
N THR A 148 12.56 8.83 -2.70
CA THR A 148 12.29 8.58 -4.12
C THR A 148 10.90 9.10 -4.46
N ASN A 149 10.82 9.96 -5.48
CA ASN A 149 9.57 10.60 -5.86
C ASN A 149 9.13 10.20 -7.27
N PHE A 150 7.98 9.55 -7.38
CA PHE A 150 7.28 9.20 -8.63
C PHE A 150 5.94 9.96 -8.77
N ASN A 151 5.69 11.00 -7.99
CA ASN A 151 4.40 11.70 -7.98
C ASN A 151 3.97 12.12 -9.38
N HIS A 152 2.71 11.82 -9.72
CA HIS A 152 2.11 12.05 -11.03
C HIS A 152 2.87 11.40 -12.22
N ALA A 153 3.79 10.46 -11.97
CA ALA A 153 4.44 9.72 -13.03
C ALA A 153 3.45 8.77 -13.74
N ARG A 154 3.81 8.37 -14.95
CA ARG A 154 3.00 7.46 -15.75
C ARG A 154 3.84 6.32 -16.32
N PHE A 155 3.47 5.09 -16.00
CA PHE A 155 4.05 3.88 -16.56
C PHE A 155 3.04 3.24 -17.51
N ASN A 156 3.31 3.26 -18.81
CA ASN A 156 2.38 2.75 -19.82
C ASN A 156 2.52 1.24 -20.07
N LYS A 157 3.65 0.66 -19.68
CA LYS A 157 3.96 -0.77 -19.70
C LYS A 157 4.45 -1.21 -18.33
N ASN A 158 4.92 -2.45 -18.25
CA ASN A 158 5.33 -3.06 -17.00
C ASN A 158 6.53 -2.33 -16.40
N VAL A 159 6.57 -2.27 -15.07
CA VAL A 159 7.71 -1.77 -14.29
C VAL A 159 8.18 -2.85 -13.32
N ALA A 160 9.48 -3.13 -13.34
CA ALA A 160 10.09 -4.20 -12.55
C ALA A 160 11.00 -3.60 -11.48
N PHE A 161 10.67 -3.87 -10.21
CA PHE A 161 11.45 -3.50 -9.02
C PHE A 161 11.97 -4.74 -8.29
N SER A 162 12.15 -5.86 -8.99
CA SER A 162 12.64 -7.10 -8.40
C SER A 162 13.99 -6.87 -7.71
N GLY A 163 14.11 -7.31 -6.46
CA GLY A 163 15.31 -7.10 -5.63
C GLY A 163 15.72 -5.64 -5.39
N ALA A 164 14.87 -4.66 -5.68
CA ALA A 164 15.18 -3.25 -5.46
C ALA A 164 15.11 -2.88 -3.95
N GLU A 165 15.98 -1.98 -3.53
CA GLU A 165 16.09 -1.53 -2.15
C GLU A 165 15.70 -0.05 -2.03
N PHE A 166 14.65 0.25 -1.25
CA PHE A 166 14.22 1.61 -0.94
C PHE A 166 14.52 1.93 0.53
N ASN A 167 15.60 2.67 0.77
CA ASN A 167 16.08 3.02 2.10
C ASN A 167 15.44 4.32 2.64
N GLY A 168 14.89 5.16 1.76
CA GLY A 168 14.09 6.34 2.09
C GLY A 168 12.59 6.16 1.85
N GLU A 169 11.83 7.24 2.06
CA GLU A 169 10.40 7.30 1.74
C GLU A 169 10.17 7.21 0.22
N VAL A 170 9.09 6.56 -0.18
CA VAL A 170 8.69 6.44 -1.58
C VAL A 170 7.36 7.15 -1.78
N ASN A 171 7.37 8.22 -2.56
CA ASN A 171 6.19 9.00 -2.88
C ASN A 171 5.73 8.64 -4.29
N SER A 172 4.51 8.12 -4.43
CA SER A 172 3.89 7.72 -5.70
C SER A 172 2.45 8.23 -5.79
N VAL A 173 2.21 9.42 -5.23
CA VAL A 173 0.91 10.07 -5.20
C VAL A 173 0.42 10.37 -6.61
N GLU A 174 -0.84 10.01 -6.91
CA GLU A 174 -1.47 10.18 -8.23
C GLU A 174 -0.68 9.55 -9.40
N THR A 175 0.16 8.55 -9.12
CA THR A 175 0.90 7.81 -10.14
C THR A 175 -0.04 6.87 -10.89
N ILE A 176 0.14 6.75 -12.21
CA ILE A 176 -0.69 5.87 -13.04
C ILE A 176 0.16 4.73 -13.60
N PHE A 177 -0.15 3.51 -13.18
CA PHE A 177 0.44 2.27 -13.68
C PHE A 177 -0.55 1.58 -14.63
N ASN A 178 -0.30 1.65 -15.94
CA ASN A 178 -1.09 0.96 -16.96
C ASN A 178 -0.62 -0.48 -17.22
N GLY A 179 0.65 -0.78 -16.92
CA GLY A 179 1.18 -2.14 -16.90
C GLY A 179 1.28 -2.72 -15.49
N SER A 180 1.84 -3.92 -15.37
CA SER A 180 2.09 -4.56 -14.07
C SER A 180 3.23 -3.88 -13.31
N VAL A 181 3.15 -3.90 -11.97
CA VAL A 181 4.19 -3.43 -11.06
C VAL A 181 4.70 -4.63 -10.26
N ASP A 182 5.95 -5.02 -10.48
CA ASP A 182 6.49 -6.28 -9.96
C ASP A 182 7.59 -6.06 -8.90
N PHE A 183 7.33 -6.48 -7.66
CA PHE A 183 8.29 -6.55 -6.56
C PHE A 183 8.62 -8.01 -6.20
N ASP A 184 9.25 -8.73 -7.13
CA ASP A 184 9.61 -10.15 -6.94
C ASP A 184 11.03 -10.35 -6.40
N THR A 185 11.28 -11.49 -5.75
CA THR A 185 12.60 -11.87 -5.27
C THR A 185 13.49 -12.34 -6.42
N ILE A 186 14.73 -11.86 -6.48
CA ILE A 186 15.71 -12.37 -7.43
C ILE A 186 16.45 -13.54 -6.83
N THR A 187 16.54 -14.64 -7.58
CA THR A 187 17.31 -15.83 -7.19
C THR A 187 18.54 -15.96 -8.07
N THR A 188 19.72 -15.72 -7.50
CA THR A 188 21.00 -15.89 -8.20
C THR A 188 21.61 -17.23 -7.78
N THR A 189 21.84 -18.10 -8.75
CA THR A 189 22.47 -19.41 -8.52
C THR A 189 23.91 -19.36 -9.01
N ILE A 190 24.87 -19.31 -8.10
CA ILE A 190 26.30 -19.35 -8.45
C ILE A 190 26.74 -20.81 -8.44
N THR A 191 26.97 -21.36 -9.63
CA THR A 191 27.59 -22.68 -9.82
C THR A 191 29.09 -22.50 -9.94
N THR A 192 29.84 -22.91 -8.92
CA THR A 192 31.30 -23.03 -9.02
C THR A 192 31.65 -24.40 -9.55
N THR A 193 32.52 -24.47 -10.56
CA THR A 193 33.00 -25.74 -11.11
C THR A 193 33.75 -26.52 -10.03
N GLY A 194 33.10 -27.54 -9.46
CA GLY A 194 33.68 -28.43 -8.45
C GLY A 194 33.20 -28.24 -7.01
N SER A 195 32.27 -27.32 -6.72
CA SER A 195 31.67 -27.17 -5.38
C SER A 195 30.16 -26.90 -5.44
N SER A 196 29.46 -27.19 -4.33
CA SER A 196 28.00 -27.10 -4.22
C SER A 196 27.47 -25.75 -4.69
N SER A 197 26.48 -25.75 -5.56
CA SER A 197 25.77 -24.56 -6.03
C SER A 197 25.26 -23.73 -4.84
N LYS A 198 25.70 -22.48 -4.72
CA LYS A 198 25.20 -21.56 -3.69
C LYS A 198 24.14 -20.67 -4.32
N THR A 199 22.89 -20.86 -3.88
CA THR A 199 21.77 -20.02 -4.28
C THR A 199 21.61 -18.88 -3.28
N THR A 200 21.65 -17.64 -3.74
CA THR A 200 21.39 -16.43 -2.96
C THR A 200 20.15 -15.75 -3.48
N THR A 201 19.22 -15.42 -2.58
CA THR A 201 17.99 -14.70 -2.91
C THR A 201 18.08 -13.26 -2.41
N THR A 202 17.70 -12.30 -3.25
CA THR A 202 17.62 -10.89 -2.90
C THR A 202 16.17 -10.42 -3.05
N PRO A 203 15.41 -10.32 -1.94
CA PRO A 203 14.06 -9.79 -1.97
C PRO A 203 14.08 -8.25 -2.08
N PRO A 204 13.06 -7.63 -2.69
CA PRO A 204 12.89 -6.19 -2.60
C PRO A 204 12.54 -5.76 -1.17
N SER A 205 12.97 -4.57 -0.77
CA SER A 205 12.78 -4.06 0.59
C SER A 205 12.44 -2.58 0.65
N PHE A 206 11.62 -2.22 1.64
CA PHE A 206 11.26 -0.86 1.99
C PHE A 206 11.59 -0.59 3.45
N SER A 207 12.47 0.38 3.69
CA SER A 207 12.89 0.77 5.05
C SER A 207 11.99 1.84 5.67
N LYS A 208 11.20 2.54 4.83
CA LYS A 208 10.29 3.63 5.21
C LYS A 208 8.94 3.49 4.50
N LYS A 209 8.04 4.43 4.78
CA LYS A 209 6.67 4.46 4.26
C LYS A 209 6.65 4.64 2.74
N VAL A 210 5.70 3.97 2.11
CA VAL A 210 5.37 4.08 0.69
C VAL A 210 3.99 4.70 0.53
N ASP A 211 3.92 5.87 -0.07
CA ASP A 211 2.67 6.59 -0.29
C ASP A 211 2.17 6.41 -1.73
N PHE A 212 1.08 5.66 -1.90
CA PHE A 212 0.37 5.52 -3.17
C PHE A 212 -0.94 6.32 -3.20
N THR A 213 -1.12 7.34 -2.37
CA THR A 213 -2.39 8.07 -2.29
C THR A 213 -2.90 8.49 -3.67
N SER A 214 -4.14 8.15 -3.98
CA SER A 214 -4.79 8.42 -5.28
C SER A 214 -4.10 7.81 -6.51
N ALA A 215 -3.16 6.87 -6.33
CA ALA A 215 -2.56 6.15 -7.44
C ALA A 215 -3.58 5.24 -8.13
N ILE A 216 -3.33 4.97 -9.41
CA ILE A 216 -4.20 4.13 -10.25
C ILE A 216 -3.38 2.96 -10.78
N PHE A 217 -3.80 1.74 -10.45
CA PHE A 217 -3.25 0.49 -10.97
C PHE A 217 -4.29 -0.16 -11.89
N ASN A 218 -4.08 -0.04 -13.20
CA ASN A 218 -4.96 -0.65 -14.21
C ASN A 218 -4.63 -2.13 -14.45
N ASN A 219 -3.61 -2.67 -13.79
CA ASN A 219 -3.17 -4.06 -13.89
C ASN A 219 -2.72 -4.57 -12.49
N VAL A 220 -1.89 -5.61 -12.45
CA VAL A 220 -1.43 -6.25 -11.21
C VAL A 220 -0.39 -5.40 -10.48
N LEU A 221 -0.58 -5.25 -9.17
CA LEU A 221 0.46 -4.84 -8.22
C LEU A 221 0.95 -6.06 -7.45
N ASN A 222 2.18 -6.49 -7.72
CA ASN A 222 2.72 -7.72 -7.16
C ASN A 222 3.74 -7.44 -6.03
N PHE A 223 3.41 -7.86 -4.81
CA PHE A 223 4.24 -7.79 -3.61
C PHE A 223 4.79 -9.16 -3.19
N SER A 224 4.75 -10.19 -4.05
CA SER A 224 5.10 -11.57 -3.69
C SER A 224 6.49 -11.73 -3.06
N GLY A 225 7.45 -10.92 -3.50
CA GLY A 225 8.82 -10.92 -2.99
C GLY A 225 9.04 -10.03 -1.75
N VAL A 226 8.06 -9.22 -1.36
CA VAL A 226 8.21 -8.24 -0.26
C VAL A 226 7.89 -8.91 1.07
N LYS A 227 8.78 -8.77 2.04
CA LYS A 227 8.58 -9.33 3.39
C LYS A 227 7.64 -8.49 4.24
N ASN A 228 7.83 -7.18 4.26
CA ASN A 228 7.02 -6.24 5.03
C ASN A 228 7.04 -4.87 4.37
N ILE A 229 5.95 -4.11 4.53
CA ILE A 229 5.81 -2.78 3.94
C ILE A 229 4.90 -1.89 4.79
N ASP A 230 5.32 -0.66 5.04
CA ASP A 230 4.46 0.40 5.58
C ASP A 230 3.92 1.22 4.41
N ILE A 231 2.60 1.21 4.20
CA ILE A 231 1.97 1.67 2.96
C ILE A 231 0.75 2.55 3.21
N ASP A 232 0.55 3.55 2.35
CA ASP A 232 -0.70 4.30 2.24
C ASP A 232 -1.39 3.97 0.91
N LEU A 233 -2.62 3.48 0.98
CA LEU A 233 -3.46 3.15 -0.18
C LEU A 233 -4.76 3.96 -0.19
N LYS A 234 -4.73 5.14 0.42
CA LYS A 234 -5.86 6.07 0.43
C LYS A 234 -6.28 6.44 -1.00
N HIS A 235 -7.57 6.28 -1.29
CA HIS A 235 -8.18 6.58 -2.59
C HIS A 235 -7.55 5.88 -3.81
N VAL A 236 -6.77 4.81 -3.58
CA VAL A 236 -6.17 4.04 -4.67
C VAL A 236 -7.24 3.32 -5.47
N ILE A 237 -7.10 3.36 -6.79
CA ILE A 237 -7.90 2.56 -7.71
C ILE A 237 -7.08 1.33 -8.08
N ILE A 238 -7.51 0.16 -7.59
CA ILE A 238 -6.85 -1.12 -7.85
C ILE A 238 -7.84 -2.28 -7.74
N ASP A 239 -7.68 -3.26 -8.63
CA ASP A 239 -8.52 -4.47 -8.69
C ASP A 239 -7.75 -5.76 -8.38
N ARG A 240 -6.42 -5.76 -8.55
CA ARG A 240 -5.61 -6.98 -8.37
C ARG A 240 -4.27 -6.70 -7.70
N ILE A 241 -4.09 -7.29 -6.52
CA ILE A 241 -2.82 -7.36 -5.78
C ILE A 241 -2.37 -8.82 -5.66
N GLU A 242 -1.09 -9.09 -5.84
CA GLU A 242 -0.50 -10.38 -5.48
C GLU A 242 0.24 -10.21 -4.15
N TYR A 243 -0.34 -10.75 -3.07
CA TYR A 243 0.12 -10.46 -1.71
C TYR A 243 1.39 -11.22 -1.30
N GLY A 244 1.56 -12.47 -1.77
CA GLY A 244 2.57 -13.37 -1.21
C GLY A 244 2.44 -13.51 0.31
N ASN A 245 3.57 -13.43 1.01
CA ASN A 245 3.66 -13.51 2.47
C ASN A 245 3.98 -12.15 3.13
N VAL A 246 3.63 -11.05 2.48
CA VAL A 246 3.97 -9.70 2.96
C VAL A 246 3.21 -9.33 4.24
N GLU A 247 3.91 -8.74 5.19
CA GLU A 247 3.33 -8.09 6.37
C GLU A 247 3.04 -6.61 6.07
N PHE A 248 1.76 -6.26 5.93
CA PHE A 248 1.33 -4.88 5.72
C PHE A 248 1.22 -4.11 7.04
N LYS A 249 1.77 -2.89 7.04
CA LYS A 249 1.64 -1.90 8.11
C LYS A 249 1.04 -0.62 7.53
N SER A 250 0.19 0.03 8.32
CA SER A 250 -0.38 1.34 7.98
C SER A 250 -0.95 1.99 9.24
N ASP A 251 -0.79 3.29 9.35
CA ASP A 251 -1.43 4.16 10.33
C ASP A 251 -2.85 4.58 9.92
N ASN A 252 -3.22 4.34 8.66
CA ASN A 252 -4.48 4.75 8.07
C ASN A 252 -5.45 3.56 7.92
N ARG A 253 -6.69 3.74 8.41
CA ARG A 253 -7.78 2.76 8.23
C ARG A 253 -8.13 2.55 6.75
N GLU A 254 -8.08 3.61 5.95
CA GLU A 254 -8.47 3.56 4.53
C GLU A 254 -7.59 2.59 3.73
N THR A 255 -6.32 2.44 4.08
CA THR A 255 -5.42 1.46 3.47
C THR A 255 -5.96 0.03 3.60
N PHE A 256 -6.35 -0.36 4.82
CA PHE A 256 -6.88 -1.71 5.06
C PHE A 256 -8.27 -1.91 4.46
N LEU A 257 -9.07 -0.85 4.31
CA LEU A 257 -10.31 -0.89 3.53
C LEU A 257 -10.03 -1.19 2.05
N THR A 258 -9.05 -0.52 1.45
CA THR A 258 -8.62 -0.79 0.07
C THR A 258 -8.15 -2.23 -0.09
N LEU A 259 -7.23 -2.69 0.77
CA LEU A 259 -6.69 -4.07 0.72
C LEU A 259 -7.80 -5.13 0.87
N LYS A 260 -8.72 -4.93 1.83
CA LYS A 260 -9.87 -5.80 2.05
C LYS A 260 -10.77 -5.86 0.80
N ASN A 261 -11.06 -4.72 0.19
CA ASN A 261 -11.93 -4.66 -0.99
C ASN A 261 -11.30 -5.37 -2.19
N VAL A 262 -9.98 -5.25 -2.38
CA VAL A 262 -9.24 -6.00 -3.42
C VAL A 262 -9.32 -7.50 -3.16
N ALA A 263 -9.04 -7.94 -1.93
CA ALA A 263 -9.10 -9.36 -1.58
C ALA A 263 -10.50 -9.95 -1.84
N LEU A 264 -11.56 -9.20 -1.50
CA LEU A 264 -12.94 -9.60 -1.80
C LEU A 264 -13.21 -9.69 -3.32
N LYS A 265 -12.72 -8.74 -4.13
CA LYS A 265 -12.83 -8.80 -5.61
C LYS A 265 -12.13 -10.03 -6.17
N GLN A 266 -10.99 -10.40 -5.61
CA GLN A 266 -10.21 -11.59 -5.96
C GLN A 266 -10.76 -12.91 -5.39
N ARG A 267 -11.81 -12.84 -4.56
CA ARG A 267 -12.39 -13.98 -3.84
C ARG A 267 -11.44 -14.63 -2.81
N ASP A 268 -10.45 -13.89 -2.32
CA ASP A 268 -9.59 -14.32 -1.21
C ASP A 268 -10.23 -13.93 0.13
N GLN A 269 -11.07 -14.83 0.66
CA GLN A 269 -11.76 -14.61 1.94
C GLN A 269 -10.82 -14.59 3.13
N ILE A 270 -9.68 -15.30 3.06
CA ILE A 270 -8.71 -15.38 4.16
C ILE A 270 -8.02 -14.02 4.29
N LYS A 271 -7.50 -13.48 3.19
CA LYS A 271 -6.89 -12.14 3.18
C LYS A 271 -7.91 -11.05 3.48
N ALA A 272 -9.13 -11.14 2.97
CA ALA A 272 -10.18 -10.18 3.30
C ALA A 272 -10.47 -10.13 4.81
N LEU A 273 -10.47 -11.29 5.49
CA LEU A 273 -10.66 -11.36 6.94
C LEU A 273 -9.45 -10.81 7.71
N GLU A 274 -8.23 -11.12 7.26
CA GLU A 274 -6.98 -10.57 7.82
C GLU A 274 -6.99 -9.03 7.77
N PHE A 275 -7.26 -8.45 6.60
CA PHE A 275 -7.34 -7.00 6.43
C PHE A 275 -8.50 -6.36 7.19
N HIS A 276 -9.63 -7.05 7.35
CA HIS A 276 -10.69 -6.60 8.23
C HIS A 276 -10.20 -6.50 9.69
N THR A 277 -9.44 -7.47 10.19
CA THR A 277 -8.89 -7.36 11.56
C THR A 277 -7.93 -6.17 11.67
N GLN A 278 -7.04 -5.99 10.71
CA GLN A 278 -6.08 -4.88 10.71
C GLN A 278 -6.77 -3.51 10.61
N GLU A 279 -7.80 -3.37 9.78
CA GLU A 279 -8.64 -2.16 9.69
C GLU A 279 -9.17 -1.72 11.06
N TYR A 280 -9.78 -2.66 11.80
CA TYR A 280 -10.35 -2.37 13.12
C TYR A 280 -9.28 -2.12 14.17
N GLN A 281 -8.14 -2.82 14.12
CA GLN A 281 -6.99 -2.56 14.99
C GLN A 281 -6.46 -1.13 14.80
N THR A 282 -6.27 -0.69 13.55
CA THR A 282 -5.80 0.66 13.24
C THR A 282 -6.82 1.71 13.68
N HIS A 283 -8.11 1.50 13.39
CA HIS A 283 -9.17 2.38 13.88
C HIS A 283 -9.15 2.50 15.41
N PHE A 284 -9.03 1.37 16.12
CA PHE A 284 -9.02 1.36 17.58
C PHE A 284 -7.81 2.12 18.16
N LYS A 285 -6.63 1.96 17.57
CA LYS A 285 -5.41 2.68 17.98
C LYS A 285 -5.55 4.20 17.82
N ASN A 286 -6.23 4.65 16.77
CA ASN A 286 -6.37 6.07 16.45
C ASN A 286 -7.47 6.79 17.28
N LEU A 287 -8.37 6.06 17.94
CA LEU A 287 -9.38 6.66 18.81
C LEU A 287 -8.74 7.20 20.10
N GLU A 288 -9.19 8.37 20.57
CA GLU A 288 -8.77 8.93 21.85
C GLU A 288 -9.76 8.64 22.99
N TRP A 289 -9.38 8.89 24.25
CA TRP A 289 -10.30 8.79 25.41
C TRP A 289 -11.08 10.10 25.66
N THR A 290 -11.42 10.82 24.58
CA THR A 290 -12.22 12.05 24.61
C THR A 290 -13.71 11.74 24.79
N LYS A 291 -14.55 12.73 25.09
CA LYS A 291 -15.99 12.51 25.26
C LYS A 291 -16.66 11.95 24.00
N GLU A 292 -16.18 12.32 22.82
CA GLU A 292 -16.73 11.91 21.53
C GLU A 292 -16.34 10.47 21.18
N ASP A 293 -15.08 10.08 21.41
CA ASP A 293 -14.56 8.77 20.99
C ASP A 293 -14.71 7.66 22.04
N ARG A 294 -14.96 8.01 23.31
CA ARG A 294 -14.97 7.07 24.44
C ARG A 294 -15.89 5.86 24.23
N GLY A 295 -17.09 6.08 23.69
CA GLY A 295 -18.05 5.00 23.46
C GLY A 295 -17.53 3.99 22.43
N ASN A 296 -17.08 4.49 21.27
CA ASN A 296 -16.52 3.68 20.20
C ASN A 296 -15.26 2.95 20.66
N LYS A 297 -14.38 3.63 21.39
CA LYS A 297 -13.14 3.02 21.92
C LYS A 297 -13.45 1.92 22.93
N PHE A 298 -14.44 2.12 23.80
CA PHE A 298 -14.87 1.08 24.74
C PHE A 298 -15.42 -0.15 24.02
N ILE A 299 -16.32 0.05 23.04
CA ILE A 299 -16.93 -1.04 22.27
C ILE A 299 -15.87 -1.82 21.50
N LEU A 300 -14.98 -1.13 20.77
CA LEU A 300 -13.91 -1.79 20.02
C LEU A 300 -12.90 -2.48 20.94
N GLY A 301 -12.58 -1.90 22.09
CA GLY A 301 -11.73 -2.54 23.10
C GLY A 301 -12.36 -3.83 23.63
N PHE A 302 -13.68 -3.83 23.84
CA PHE A 302 -14.43 -5.03 24.22
C PHE A 302 -14.39 -6.09 23.12
N GLU A 303 -14.70 -5.74 21.86
CA GLU A 303 -14.66 -6.68 20.73
C GLU A 303 -13.26 -7.27 20.51
N TYR A 304 -12.21 -6.45 20.66
CA TYR A 304 -10.83 -6.91 20.60
C TYR A 304 -10.53 -7.95 21.69
N LEU A 305 -10.94 -7.66 22.93
CA LEU A 305 -10.68 -8.51 24.09
C LEU A 305 -11.40 -9.85 23.98
N VAL A 306 -12.63 -9.85 23.49
CA VAL A 306 -13.50 -11.03 23.43
C VAL A 306 -13.16 -11.94 22.25
N SER A 307 -13.00 -11.37 21.06
CA SER A 307 -13.03 -12.16 19.82
C SER A 307 -12.02 -11.72 18.76
N VAL A 308 -11.14 -10.75 19.07
CA VAL A 308 -10.26 -10.11 18.07
C VAL A 308 -11.08 -9.54 16.91
N PHE A 309 -12.15 -8.79 17.23
CA PHE A 309 -13.10 -8.25 16.26
C PHE A 309 -13.89 -9.33 15.49
N GLY A 310 -14.17 -10.45 16.17
CA GLY A 310 -14.96 -11.56 15.65
C GLY A 310 -14.17 -12.56 14.80
N THR A 311 -12.84 -12.53 14.79
CA THR A 311 -12.03 -13.45 13.96
C THR A 311 -11.51 -14.66 14.71
N SER A 312 -11.64 -14.70 16.04
CA SER A 312 -11.24 -15.84 16.87
C SER A 312 -12.42 -16.48 17.61
N ILE A 313 -12.94 -17.60 17.08
CA ILE A 313 -13.96 -18.41 17.76
C ILE A 313 -13.46 -18.93 19.10
N GLY A 314 -12.25 -19.49 19.13
CA GLY A 314 -11.68 -20.09 20.35
C GLY A 314 -11.60 -19.08 21.49
N ARG A 315 -11.16 -17.84 21.20
CA ARG A 315 -11.11 -16.77 22.20
C ARG A 315 -12.50 -16.39 22.69
N ALA A 316 -13.46 -16.23 21.80
CA ALA A 316 -14.84 -15.90 22.17
C ALA A 316 -15.44 -16.97 23.10
N LEU A 317 -15.22 -18.26 22.80
CA LEU A 317 -15.67 -19.38 23.64
C LEU A 317 -14.98 -19.41 25.00
N ILE A 318 -13.66 -19.20 25.05
CA ILE A 318 -12.90 -19.16 26.32
C ILE A 318 -13.38 -18.01 27.20
N VAL A 319 -13.52 -16.80 26.65
CA VAL A 319 -13.98 -15.64 27.43
C VAL A 319 -15.43 -15.83 27.88
N PHE A 320 -16.28 -16.45 27.05
CA PHE A 320 -17.65 -16.80 27.45
C PHE A 320 -17.68 -17.83 28.58
N LEU A 321 -16.82 -18.86 28.53
CA LEU A 321 -16.67 -19.84 29.60
C LEU A 321 -16.19 -19.19 30.90
N ILE A 322 -15.21 -18.29 30.83
CA ILE A 322 -14.73 -17.51 31.98
C ILE A 322 -15.87 -16.67 32.58
N LEU A 323 -16.72 -16.06 31.75
CA LEU A 323 -17.90 -15.32 32.22
C LEU A 323 -18.91 -16.22 32.95
N ILE A 324 -19.13 -17.45 32.47
CA ILE A 324 -20.00 -18.42 33.14
C ILE A 324 -19.38 -18.85 34.48
N ILE A 325 -18.08 -19.12 34.53
CA ILE A 325 -17.40 -19.53 35.76
C ILE A 325 -17.39 -18.38 36.79
N SER A 326 -17.10 -17.14 36.35
CA SER A 326 -17.11 -15.97 37.23
C SER A 326 -18.50 -15.61 37.74
N SER A 327 -19.55 -16.02 37.01
CA SER A 327 -20.94 -15.88 37.44
C SER A 327 -21.24 -16.61 38.76
N TYR A 328 -20.52 -17.70 39.05
CA TYR A 328 -20.64 -18.42 40.32
C TYR A 328 -20.15 -17.56 41.50
N PHE A 329 -18.99 -16.92 41.31
CA PHE A 329 -18.42 -16.00 42.31
C PHE A 329 -19.29 -14.75 42.48
N LEU A 330 -19.86 -14.22 41.39
CA LEU A 330 -20.79 -13.11 41.44
C LEU A 330 -22.06 -13.48 42.23
N LEU A 331 -22.63 -14.65 41.98
CA LEU A 331 -23.78 -15.17 42.72
C LEU A 331 -23.45 -15.34 44.21
N PHE A 332 -22.26 -15.85 44.55
CA PHE A 332 -21.79 -15.99 45.92
C PHE A 332 -21.78 -14.66 46.69
N ILE A 333 -21.27 -13.59 46.06
CA ILE A 333 -21.24 -12.25 46.65
C ILE A 333 -22.68 -11.73 46.84
N LEU A 334 -23.55 -11.89 45.84
CA LEU A 334 -24.93 -11.40 45.89
C LEU A 334 -25.77 -12.07 46.99
N VAL A 335 -25.48 -13.33 47.30
CA VAL A 335 -26.15 -14.11 48.37
C VAL A 335 -25.48 -13.91 49.74
N GLY A 336 -24.41 -13.11 49.83
CA GLY A 336 -23.76 -12.79 51.11
C GLY A 336 -23.01 -13.96 51.73
N CYS A 337 -22.32 -14.78 50.91
CA CYS A 337 -21.57 -15.96 51.34
C CYS A 337 -22.39 -17.12 51.94
N GLY A 338 -23.70 -17.18 51.67
CA GLY A 338 -24.55 -18.31 52.07
C GLY A 338 -24.39 -19.57 51.20
N ASP A 339 -25.06 -20.66 51.57
CA ASP A 339 -25.03 -21.93 50.83
C ASP A 339 -25.60 -21.77 49.41
N LEU A 340 -24.72 -21.86 48.41
CA LEU A 340 -25.09 -21.83 47.00
C LEU A 340 -25.59 -23.20 46.56
N THR A 341 -26.85 -23.26 46.10
CA THR A 341 -27.36 -24.47 45.45
C THR A 341 -26.93 -24.53 43.98
N VAL A 342 -26.60 -25.73 43.49
CA VAL A 342 -26.30 -25.95 42.07
C VAL A 342 -27.47 -25.52 41.18
N GLN A 343 -28.71 -25.72 41.65
CA GLN A 343 -29.92 -25.28 40.96
C GLN A 343 -30.00 -23.76 40.82
N GLY A 344 -29.73 -23.01 41.90
CA GLY A 344 -29.67 -21.54 41.87
C GLY A 344 -28.60 -21.03 40.89
N PHE A 345 -27.43 -21.68 40.86
CA PHE A 345 -26.37 -21.36 39.90
C PHE A 345 -26.80 -21.59 38.45
N VAL A 346 -27.37 -22.74 38.11
CA VAL A 346 -27.85 -23.03 36.74
C VAL A 346 -28.90 -22.02 36.29
N HIS A 347 -29.84 -21.66 37.18
CA HIS A 347 -30.83 -20.63 36.91
C HIS A 347 -30.20 -19.23 36.75
N PHE A 348 -29.16 -18.89 37.52
CA PHE A 348 -28.43 -17.64 37.39
C PHE A 348 -27.63 -17.55 36.08
N SER A 349 -26.93 -18.62 35.70
CA SER A 349 -26.12 -18.66 34.47
C SER A 349 -26.98 -18.83 33.21
N SER A 350 -28.28 -19.13 33.33
CA SER A 350 -29.16 -19.20 32.17
C SER A 350 -29.40 -17.80 31.56
N PRO A 351 -29.14 -17.59 30.26
CA PRO A 351 -29.30 -16.28 29.63
C PRO A 351 -30.75 -15.79 29.60
N VAL A 352 -31.72 -16.70 29.65
CA VAL A 352 -33.16 -16.37 29.52
C VAL A 352 -33.89 -16.22 30.85
N ASN A 353 -33.26 -16.57 31.98
CA ASN A 353 -33.92 -16.53 33.28
C ASN A 353 -33.67 -15.20 34.00
N TYR A 354 -34.75 -14.48 34.26
CA TYR A 354 -34.78 -13.19 34.97
C TYR A 354 -35.59 -13.25 36.27
N ASN A 355 -36.15 -14.41 36.63
CA ASN A 355 -36.98 -14.53 37.82
C ASN A 355 -36.08 -14.61 39.06
N LEU A 356 -35.97 -13.47 39.77
CA LEU A 356 -35.16 -13.35 40.97
C LEU A 356 -35.58 -14.34 42.07
N THR A 357 -36.88 -14.62 42.22
CA THR A 357 -37.36 -15.57 43.25
C THR A 357 -36.94 -17.01 42.95
N THR A 358 -36.85 -17.39 41.68
CA THR A 358 -36.36 -18.71 41.26
C THR A 358 -34.84 -18.84 41.40
N ILE A 359 -34.12 -17.73 41.26
CA ILE A 359 -32.65 -17.71 41.28
C ILE A 359 -32.11 -17.62 42.72
N PHE A 360 -32.72 -16.76 43.55
CA PHE A 360 -32.25 -16.44 44.90
C PHE A 360 -33.15 -17.03 46.01
N GLY A 361 -34.29 -17.62 45.66
CA GLY A 361 -35.29 -18.09 46.63
C GLY A 361 -36.18 -16.96 47.15
N SER A 362 -37.33 -17.34 47.73
CA SER A 362 -38.36 -16.40 48.23
C SER A 362 -37.93 -15.57 49.44
N ASN A 363 -36.84 -15.96 50.12
CA ASN A 363 -36.44 -15.42 51.42
C ASN A 363 -35.30 -14.40 51.33
N ILE A 364 -34.82 -14.07 50.13
CA ILE A 364 -33.71 -13.12 49.92
C ILE A 364 -34.26 -11.80 49.37
N THR A 365 -34.08 -10.72 50.13
CA THR A 365 -34.36 -9.36 49.68
C THR A 365 -33.16 -8.82 48.91
N ILE A 366 -33.29 -8.71 47.59
CA ILE A 366 -32.21 -8.21 46.73
C ILE A 366 -32.21 -6.69 46.77
N GLY A 367 -31.12 -6.10 47.28
CA GLY A 367 -30.95 -4.66 47.28
C GLY A 367 -30.87 -4.07 45.86
N PHE A 368 -31.19 -2.78 45.71
CA PHE A 368 -31.17 -2.08 44.42
C PHE A 368 -29.85 -2.27 43.65
N PHE A 369 -28.71 -2.17 44.34
CA PHE A 369 -27.37 -2.35 43.74
C PHE A 369 -27.16 -3.78 43.21
N ALA A 370 -27.56 -4.79 43.98
CA ALA A 370 -27.48 -6.19 43.58
C ALA A 370 -28.34 -6.49 42.34
N GLY A 371 -29.54 -5.90 42.27
CA GLY A 371 -30.41 -5.97 41.09
C GLY A 371 -29.78 -5.32 39.85
N PHE A 372 -29.12 -4.17 39.99
CA PHE A 372 -28.41 -3.52 38.90
C PHE A 372 -27.25 -4.37 38.37
N VAL A 373 -26.42 -4.92 39.27
CA VAL A 373 -25.31 -5.81 38.91
C VAL A 373 -25.81 -7.07 38.18
N PHE A 374 -26.93 -7.64 38.62
CA PHE A 374 -27.57 -8.77 37.93
C PHE A 374 -27.99 -8.43 36.50
N ILE A 375 -28.68 -7.30 36.31
CA ILE A 375 -29.11 -6.85 34.97
C ILE A 375 -27.90 -6.60 34.07
N ALA A 376 -26.86 -5.92 34.59
CA ALA A 376 -25.62 -5.67 33.84
C ALA A 376 -24.93 -6.98 33.42
N TYR A 377 -24.88 -7.99 34.29
CA TYR A 377 -24.37 -9.32 33.96
C TYR A 377 -25.18 -9.97 32.83
N LYS A 378 -26.52 -9.89 32.86
CA LYS A 378 -27.36 -10.45 31.79
C LYS A 378 -27.11 -9.76 30.46
N ILE A 379 -27.01 -8.43 30.44
CA ILE A 379 -26.67 -7.68 29.22
C ILE A 379 -25.32 -8.14 28.66
N LEU A 380 -24.31 -8.27 29.53
CA LEU A 380 -22.98 -8.76 29.15
C LEU A 380 -23.05 -10.19 28.59
N GLN A 381 -23.85 -11.07 29.18
CA GLN A 381 -24.04 -12.43 28.70
C GLN A 381 -24.62 -12.49 27.28
N PHE A 382 -25.63 -11.66 26.96
CA PHE A 382 -26.17 -11.55 25.61
C PHE A 382 -25.14 -11.01 24.61
N ALA A 383 -24.36 -10.00 25.00
CA ALA A 383 -23.28 -9.47 24.17
C ALA A 383 -22.23 -10.54 23.83
N MET A 384 -21.89 -11.40 24.80
CA MET A 384 -20.95 -12.50 24.57
C MET A 384 -21.50 -13.58 23.65
N ILE A 385 -22.77 -13.97 23.82
CA ILE A 385 -23.43 -14.92 22.90
C ILE A 385 -23.41 -14.38 21.48
N TYR A 386 -23.72 -13.09 21.30
CA TYR A 386 -23.65 -12.42 20.01
C TYR A 386 -22.24 -12.49 19.41
N GLU A 387 -21.18 -12.21 20.20
CA GLU A 387 -19.80 -12.28 19.72
C GLU A 387 -19.37 -13.70 19.32
N VAL A 388 -19.84 -14.73 20.04
CA VAL A 388 -19.64 -16.13 19.64
C VAL A 388 -20.30 -16.40 18.28
N VAL A 389 -21.58 -16.04 18.11
CA VAL A 389 -22.32 -16.23 16.85
C VAL A 389 -21.67 -15.47 15.69
N LYS A 390 -21.29 -14.21 15.92
CA LYS A 390 -20.56 -13.37 14.95
C LYS A 390 -19.24 -14.02 14.52
N SER A 391 -18.50 -14.58 15.46
CA SER A 391 -17.23 -15.27 15.17
C SER A 391 -17.43 -16.54 14.34
N PHE A 392 -18.45 -17.35 14.66
CA PHE A 392 -18.82 -18.52 13.85
C PHE A 392 -19.20 -18.13 12.41
N ARG A 393 -20.01 -17.08 12.25
CA ARG A 393 -20.43 -16.59 10.93
C ARG A 393 -19.25 -16.12 10.07
N LYS A 394 -18.21 -15.53 10.67
CA LYS A 394 -17.01 -15.10 9.95
C LYS A 394 -16.15 -16.29 9.55
N PHE A 395 -15.93 -17.24 10.45
CA PHE A 395 -15.15 -18.45 10.17
C PHE A 395 -15.80 -19.37 9.10
N SER A 396 -17.13 -19.49 9.12
CA SER A 396 -17.83 -20.30 8.11
C SER A 396 -17.66 -19.75 6.69
N ARG A 397 -17.37 -18.44 6.54
CA ARG A 397 -17.13 -17.81 5.24
C ARG A 397 -15.71 -18.03 4.72
N THR A 398 -14.77 -18.42 5.57
CA THR A 398 -13.37 -18.69 5.19
C THR A 398 -13.10 -20.16 4.91
N THR A 399 -14.05 -21.05 5.18
CA THR A 399 -13.93 -22.52 5.02
C THR A 399 -14.74 -23.08 3.84
N LEU A 400 -15.43 -22.21 3.10
CA LEU A 400 -16.11 -22.48 1.83
C LEU A 400 -15.30 -21.85 0.70
#